data_AF-F9QAJ1-F1
#
_entry.id   AF-F9QAJ1-F1
#
_cell.length_a   1.000
_cell.length_b   1.000
_cell.length_c   1.000
_cell.angle_alpha   90.00
_cell.angle_beta   90.00
_cell.angle_gamma   90.00
#
_symmetry.space_group_name_H-M   'P 1'
#
loop_
_entity.id
_entity.type
_entity.pdbx_description
1 polymer ?
#
loop_
_entity_poly.entity_id
_entity_poly.type
_entity_poly.pdbx_seq_one_letter_code
_entity_poly.pdbx_strand_id
1 'polypeptide(L)'
;MATLARLSAQFLDRLRGVETLRLFNRSREQTEHIEKTTQDFRETTMDVLKMAFLSSAVLEFFTSISIALMAVYFGFSYLGQMDFGTYGTTLTLFSGFFCLILAPEFYQPLRDLGTYYHDRAAGIGAADAIVEFLEADYLIAHQGNQQIPVQHAVEIQAENLVVLSPQGQPLTKALSFHIPQASHVALVGQSGAGKTSLVNVLLGFYLTKAALKLTVASLTKAT
;
A
#
# COMPACT_ATOMS: atom_id res chain seq x y z
N MET A 1 -1.25 3.78 5.42
CA MET A 1 0.10 3.40 5.90
C MET A 1 1.24 3.88 4.99
N ALA A 2 1.10 3.82 3.65
CA ALA A 2 2.13 4.31 2.71
C ALA A 2 2.54 5.77 2.91
N THR A 3 1.61 6.66 3.29
CA THR A 3 1.88 8.07 3.58
C THR A 3 2.78 8.26 4.81
N LEU A 4 2.55 7.50 5.89
CA LEU A 4 3.37 7.57 7.11
C LEU A 4 4.79 7.01 6.88
N ALA A 5 4.89 5.89 6.15
CA ALA A 5 6.17 5.31 5.77
C ALA A 5 6.98 6.27 4.86
N ARG A 6 6.32 6.92 3.89
CA ARG A 6 6.94 7.92 3.02
C ARG A 6 7.39 9.16 3.79
N LEU A 7 6.59 9.63 4.75
CA LEU A 7 6.95 10.74 5.64
C LEU A 7 8.14 10.41 6.53
N SER A 8 8.15 9.22 7.13
CA SER A 8 9.25 8.75 7.98
C SER A 8 10.55 8.60 7.19
N ALA A 9 10.48 8.04 5.97
CA ALA A 9 11.64 7.92 5.08
C ALA A 9 12.16 9.30 4.64
N GLN A 10 11.28 10.21 4.24
CA GLN A 10 11.67 11.58 3.87
C GLN A 10 12.25 12.37 5.06
N PHE A 11 11.75 12.15 6.26
CA PHE A 11 12.29 12.78 7.46
C PHE A 11 13.69 12.24 7.78
N LEU A 12 13.89 10.92 7.66
CA LEU A 12 15.18 10.27 7.89
C LEU A 12 16.24 10.70 6.86
N ASP A 13 15.87 10.81 5.58
CA ASP A 13 16.77 11.31 4.53
C ASP A 13 17.18 12.76 4.77
N ARG A 14 16.26 13.61 5.22
CA ARG A 14 16.57 15.02 5.55
C ARG A 14 17.46 15.15 6.79
N LEU A 15 17.25 14.31 7.80
CA LEU A 15 18.11 14.24 8.99
C LEU A 15 19.54 13.86 8.63
N ARG A 16 19.70 12.90 7.71
CA ARG A 16 21.01 12.48 7.19
C ARG A 16 21.67 13.53 6.30
N GLY A 17 20.89 14.38 5.61
CA GLY A 17 21.38 15.45 4.73
C GLY A 17 21.55 16.83 5.39
N VAL A 18 21.44 16.94 6.72
CA VAL A 18 21.48 18.22 7.46
C VAL A 18 22.75 19.03 7.20
N GLU A 19 23.89 18.36 7.07
CA GLU A 19 25.19 19.00 6.85
C GLU A 19 25.26 19.66 5.47
N THR A 20 24.75 18.98 4.45
CA THR A 20 24.59 19.50 3.09
C THR A 20 23.59 20.67 3.05
N LEU A 21 22.46 20.57 3.75
CA LEU A 21 21.46 21.65 3.84
C LEU A 21 22.01 22.93 4.50
N ARG A 22 22.96 22.79 5.43
CA ARG A 22 23.67 23.92 6.05
C ARG A 22 24.69 24.53 5.09
N LEU A 23 25.48 23.70 4.39
CA LEU A 23 26.47 24.15 3.39
C LEU A 23 25.84 24.97 2.26
N PHE A 24 24.62 24.66 1.84
CA PHE A 24 23.88 25.40 0.80
C PHE A 24 22.96 26.50 1.34
N ASN A 25 23.01 26.82 2.64
CA ASN A 25 22.17 27.84 3.30
C ASN A 25 20.65 27.68 3.06
N ARG A 26 20.17 26.44 2.86
CA ARG A 26 18.75 26.12 2.59
C ARG A 26 17.98 25.61 3.80
N SER A 27 18.55 25.76 4.99
CA SER A 27 17.94 25.24 6.22
C SER A 27 16.55 25.84 6.51
N ARG A 28 16.33 27.13 6.21
CA ARG A 28 15.05 27.80 6.48
C ARG A 28 13.90 27.31 5.58
N GLU A 29 14.16 27.21 4.27
CA GLU A 29 13.22 26.67 3.28
C GLU A 29 12.81 25.22 3.63
N GLN A 30 13.78 24.42 4.09
CA GLN A 30 13.51 23.05 4.52
C GLN A 30 12.70 22.97 5.83
N THR A 31 12.95 23.86 6.79
CA THR A 31 12.16 23.94 8.03
C THR A 31 10.70 24.26 7.73
N GLU A 32 10.43 25.24 6.87
CA GLU A 32 9.07 25.59 6.44
C GLU A 32 8.38 24.42 5.73
N HIS A 33 9.12 23.67 4.88
CA HIS A 33 8.59 22.47 4.24
C HIS A 33 8.25 21.37 5.27
N ILE A 34 9.11 21.12 6.26
CA ILE A 34 8.85 20.13 7.31
C ILE A 34 7.65 20.55 8.16
N GLU A 35 7.56 21.83 8.52
CA GLU A 35 6.44 22.37 9.29
C GLU A 35 5.12 22.17 8.55
N LYS A 36 5.05 22.55 7.26
CA LYS A 36 3.87 22.33 6.43
C LYS A 36 3.49 20.86 6.34
N THR A 37 4.48 20.00 6.09
CA THR A 37 4.24 18.56 5.95
C THR A 37 3.76 17.93 7.28
N THR A 38 4.29 18.42 8.41
CA THR A 38 3.88 17.97 9.75
C THR A 38 2.48 18.48 10.10
N GLN A 39 2.14 19.69 9.69
CA GLN A 39 0.80 20.25 9.83
C GLN A 39 -0.23 19.44 9.05
N ASP A 40 0.03 19.13 7.79
CA ASP A 40 -0.86 18.31 6.95
C ASP A 40 -1.09 16.92 7.59
N PHE A 41 -0.03 16.33 8.15
CA PHE A 41 -0.12 15.07 8.88
C PHE A 41 -0.96 15.20 10.17
N ARG A 42 -0.78 16.29 10.93
CA ARG A 42 -1.55 16.58 12.15
C ARG A 42 -3.03 16.73 11.83
N GLU A 43 -3.37 17.49 10.79
CA GLU A 43 -4.76 17.71 10.36
C GLU A 43 -5.43 16.39 9.97
N THR A 44 -4.77 15.61 9.11
CA THR A 44 -5.27 14.29 8.70
C THR A 44 -5.49 13.37 9.90
N THR A 45 -4.54 13.35 10.84
CA THR A 45 -4.65 12.53 12.07
C THR A 45 -5.80 13.00 12.95
N MET A 46 -5.95 14.31 13.13
CA MET A 46 -7.03 14.87 13.94
C MET A 46 -8.40 14.62 13.33
N ASP A 47 -8.53 14.60 12.01
CA ASP A 47 -9.80 14.29 11.36
C ASP A 47 -10.19 12.83 11.52
N VAL A 48 -9.22 11.89 11.45
CA VAL A 48 -9.46 10.48 11.79
C VAL A 48 -9.88 10.34 13.27
N LEU A 49 -9.19 11.00 14.19
CA LEU A 49 -9.51 10.95 15.61
C LEU A 49 -10.89 11.56 15.91
N LYS A 50 -11.23 12.70 15.31
CA LYS A 50 -12.56 13.32 15.44
C LYS A 50 -13.66 12.36 15.04
N MET A 51 -13.52 11.67 13.90
CA MET A 51 -14.50 10.70 13.42
C MET A 51 -14.66 9.53 14.40
N ALA A 52 -13.54 8.99 14.90
CA ALA A 52 -13.55 7.88 15.87
C ALA A 52 -14.18 8.27 17.23
N PHE A 53 -13.87 9.46 17.75
CA PHE A 53 -14.47 9.94 19.00
C PHE A 53 -15.93 10.32 18.84
N LEU A 54 -16.31 10.95 17.72
CA LEU A 54 -17.68 11.36 17.49
C LEU A 54 -18.61 10.15 17.35
N SER A 55 -18.20 9.10 16.65
CA SER A 55 -18.99 7.88 16.50
C SER A 55 -19.23 7.20 17.86
N SER A 56 -18.20 7.08 18.69
CA SER A 56 -18.33 6.55 20.05
C SER A 56 -19.18 7.44 20.96
N ALA A 57 -19.00 8.76 20.90
CA ALA A 57 -19.72 9.71 21.74
C ALA A 57 -21.22 9.73 21.45
N VAL A 58 -21.60 9.71 20.16
CA VAL A 58 -23.01 9.66 19.74
C VAL A 58 -23.69 8.40 20.28
N LEU A 59 -22.99 7.27 20.25
CA LEU A 59 -23.56 6.02 20.71
C LEU A 59 -23.66 5.90 22.24
N GLU A 60 -22.66 6.41 22.96
CA GLU A 60 -22.75 6.55 24.42
C GLU A 60 -23.93 7.46 24.81
N PHE A 61 -24.12 8.56 24.08
CA PHE A 61 -25.25 9.47 24.28
C PHE A 61 -26.61 8.77 24.12
N PHE A 62 -26.81 8.04 23.01
CA PHE A 62 -28.06 7.29 22.80
C PHE A 62 -28.25 6.16 23.80
N THR A 63 -27.17 5.46 24.19
CA THR A 63 -27.25 4.41 25.22
C THR A 63 -27.71 5.00 26.56
N SER A 64 -27.10 6.11 26.98
CA SER A 64 -27.44 6.79 28.22
C SER A 64 -28.89 7.28 28.24
N ILE A 65 -29.35 7.91 27.16
CA ILE A 65 -30.75 8.33 27.01
C ILE A 65 -31.69 7.13 27.10
N SER A 66 -31.38 6.03 26.43
CA SER A 66 -32.24 4.85 26.42
C SER A 66 -32.38 4.23 27.80
N ILE A 67 -31.27 4.09 28.53
CA ILE A 67 -31.27 3.61 29.93
C ILE A 67 -32.08 4.55 30.82
N ALA A 68 -31.90 5.87 30.68
CA ALA A 68 -32.64 6.86 31.44
C ALA A 68 -34.15 6.79 31.17
N LEU A 69 -34.56 6.69 29.90
CA LEU A 69 -35.96 6.55 29.52
C LEU A 69 -36.58 5.25 30.05
N MET A 70 -35.84 4.14 30.04
CA MET A 70 -36.28 2.88 30.66
C MET A 70 -36.47 3.04 32.17
N ALA A 71 -35.53 3.69 32.86
CA ALA A 71 -35.63 3.92 34.30
C ALA A 71 -36.83 4.80 34.66
N VAL A 72 -37.08 5.85 33.88
CA VAL A 72 -38.26 6.71 34.01
C VAL A 72 -39.53 5.91 33.78
N TYR A 73 -39.62 5.14 32.69
CA TYR A 73 -40.79 4.32 32.37
C TYR A 73 -41.13 3.35 33.50
N PHE A 74 -40.15 2.58 33.98
CA PHE A 74 -40.37 1.64 35.08
C PHE A 74 -40.71 2.36 36.39
N GLY A 75 -40.04 3.47 36.71
CA GLY A 75 -40.34 4.26 37.90
C GLY A 75 -41.78 4.75 37.95
N PHE A 76 -42.29 5.35 36.86
CA PHE A 76 -43.69 5.79 36.79
C PHE A 76 -44.69 4.64 36.72
N SER A 77 -44.33 3.51 36.09
CA SER A 77 -45.16 2.31 36.08
C SER A 77 -45.34 1.74 37.50
N TYR A 78 -44.27 1.70 38.31
CA TYR A 78 -44.37 1.26 39.72
C TYR A 78 -45.15 2.22 40.61
N LEU A 79 -45.20 3.52 40.28
CA LEU A 79 -46.01 4.52 40.98
C LEU A 79 -47.49 4.48 40.56
N GLY A 80 -47.89 3.58 39.64
CA GLY A 80 -49.26 3.51 39.13
C GLY A 80 -49.67 4.72 38.29
N GLN A 81 -48.70 5.48 37.78
CA GLN A 81 -48.94 6.67 36.94
C GLN A 81 -48.95 6.33 35.44
N MET A 82 -48.50 5.13 35.08
CA MET A 82 -48.38 4.66 33.69
C MET A 82 -48.93 3.24 33.57
N ASP A 83 -50.11 3.10 32.95
CA ASP A 83 -50.80 1.82 32.71
C ASP A 83 -50.60 1.27 31.28
N PHE A 84 -49.72 1.89 30.49
CA PHE A 84 -49.46 1.48 29.11
C PHE A 84 -48.30 0.49 29.01
N GLY A 85 -48.50 -0.61 28.27
CA GLY A 85 -47.46 -1.59 27.92
C GLY A 85 -47.41 -2.87 28.77
N THR A 86 -48.22 -2.97 29.81
CA THR A 86 -48.32 -4.15 30.68
C THR A 86 -49.22 -5.26 30.14
N TYR A 87 -50.08 -4.99 29.13
CA TYR A 87 -50.97 -5.96 28.45
C TYR A 87 -51.65 -6.99 29.39
N GLY A 88 -52.05 -6.57 30.58
CA GLY A 88 -52.70 -7.43 31.59
C GLY A 88 -51.76 -8.21 32.51
N THR A 89 -50.44 -8.06 32.37
CA THR A 89 -49.42 -8.60 33.28
C THR A 89 -48.88 -7.52 34.21
N THR A 90 -48.73 -7.83 35.51
CA THR A 90 -48.15 -6.89 36.46
C THR A 90 -46.64 -6.77 36.21
N LEU A 91 -46.17 -5.54 35.99
CA LEU A 91 -44.75 -5.28 35.90
C LEU A 91 -44.13 -5.44 37.28
N THR A 92 -43.32 -6.50 37.48
CA THR A 92 -42.66 -6.75 38.76
C THR A 92 -41.38 -5.92 38.88
N LEU A 93 -40.98 -5.60 40.11
CA LEU A 93 -39.71 -4.94 40.39
C LEU A 93 -38.54 -5.72 39.78
N PHE A 94 -38.59 -7.05 39.86
CA PHE A 94 -37.60 -7.95 39.26
C PHE A 94 -37.48 -7.74 37.75
N SER A 95 -38.59 -7.71 37.02
CA SER A 95 -38.57 -7.51 35.56
C SER A 95 -37.97 -6.16 35.15
N GLY A 96 -38.33 -5.05 35.81
CA GLY A 96 -37.74 -3.76 35.44
C GLY A 96 -36.26 -3.65 35.84
N PHE A 97 -35.86 -4.22 36.98
CA PHE A 97 -34.46 -4.24 37.37
C PHE A 97 -33.62 -5.12 36.42
N PHE A 98 -34.16 -6.26 36.01
CA PHE A 98 -33.56 -7.13 35.00
C PHE A 98 -33.38 -6.38 33.67
N CYS A 99 -34.43 -5.71 33.18
CA CYS A 99 -34.35 -4.89 31.97
C CYS A 99 -33.33 -3.75 32.07
N LEU A 100 -33.20 -3.09 33.23
CA LEU A 100 -32.21 -2.01 33.44
C LEU A 100 -30.77 -2.54 33.43
N ILE A 101 -30.52 -3.71 34.02
CA ILE A 101 -29.20 -4.35 33.98
C ILE A 101 -28.86 -4.81 32.56
N LEU A 102 -29.84 -5.27 31.79
CA LEU A 102 -29.65 -5.79 30.44
C LEU A 102 -29.57 -4.70 29.38
N ALA A 103 -30.06 -3.48 29.67
CA ALA A 103 -30.05 -2.37 28.73
C ALA A 103 -28.64 -2.02 28.20
N PRO A 104 -27.58 -1.89 29.02
CA PRO A 104 -26.21 -1.69 28.51
C PRO A 104 -25.73 -2.78 27.55
N GLU A 105 -25.99 -4.05 27.87
CA GLU A 105 -25.62 -5.21 27.04
C GLU A 105 -26.34 -5.20 25.69
N PHE A 106 -27.58 -4.73 25.64
CA PHE A 106 -28.33 -4.59 24.39
C PHE A 106 -27.68 -3.59 23.42
N TYR A 107 -27.05 -2.54 23.93
CA TYR A 107 -26.36 -1.53 23.09
C TYR A 107 -24.91 -1.89 22.77
N GLN A 108 -24.34 -2.94 23.37
CA GLN A 108 -22.95 -3.33 23.13
C GLN A 108 -22.67 -3.72 21.66
N PRO A 109 -23.49 -4.54 20.98
CA PRO A 109 -23.25 -4.87 19.57
C PRO A 109 -23.27 -3.64 18.64
N LEU A 110 -24.05 -2.61 18.98
CA LEU A 110 -24.06 -1.33 18.25
C LEU A 110 -22.74 -0.57 18.46
N ARG A 111 -22.11 -0.70 19.63
CA ARG A 111 -20.80 -0.08 19.96
C ARG A 111 -19.68 -0.73 19.21
N ASP A 112 -19.73 -2.05 19.16
CA ASP A 112 -18.80 -2.84 18.39
C ASP A 112 -18.95 -2.54 16.89
N LEU A 113 -20.19 -2.37 16.38
CA LEU A 113 -20.41 -2.00 14.98
C LEU A 113 -19.73 -0.66 14.61
N GLY A 114 -19.79 0.35 15.50
CA GLY A 114 -19.15 1.64 15.29
C GLY A 114 -17.63 1.55 15.15
N THR A 115 -16.99 0.69 15.94
CA THR A 115 -15.54 0.43 15.84
C THR A 115 -15.19 -0.35 14.57
N TYR A 116 -15.94 -1.41 14.24
CA TYR A 116 -15.71 -2.21 13.04
C TYR A 116 -15.90 -1.44 11.72
N TYR A 117 -16.73 -0.40 11.68
CA TYR A 117 -16.88 0.46 10.50
C TYR A 117 -15.57 1.16 10.12
N HIS A 118 -14.78 1.59 11.11
CA HIS A 118 -13.47 2.20 10.88
C HIS A 118 -12.42 1.16 10.47
N ASP A 119 -12.42 -0.02 11.09
CA ASP A 119 -11.53 -1.13 10.72
C ASP A 119 -11.77 -1.61 9.27
N ARG A 120 -13.04 -1.65 8.85
CA ARG A 120 -13.42 -1.96 7.47
C ARG A 120 -12.79 -0.99 6.47
N ALA A 121 -12.76 0.30 6.76
CA ALA A 121 -12.16 1.29 5.87
C ALA A 121 -10.65 1.08 5.70
N ALA A 122 -9.94 0.73 6.79
CA ALA A 122 -8.53 0.37 6.73
C ALA A 122 -8.30 -0.92 5.93
N GLY A 123 -9.17 -1.93 6.10
CA GLY A 123 -9.13 -3.18 5.35
C GLY A 123 -9.34 -2.99 3.85
N ILE A 124 -10.30 -2.15 3.45
CA ILE A 124 -10.56 -1.81 2.04
C ILE A 124 -9.33 -1.13 1.43
N GLY A 125 -8.73 -0.14 2.11
CA GLY A 125 -7.55 0.54 1.58
C GLY A 125 -6.33 -0.38 1.43
N ALA A 126 -6.18 -1.39 2.29
CA ALA A 126 -5.15 -2.42 2.12
C ALA A 126 -5.46 -3.35 0.94
N ALA A 127 -6.73 -3.72 0.75
CA ALA A 127 -7.15 -4.53 -0.39
C ALA A 127 -6.92 -3.80 -1.72
N ASP A 128 -7.27 -2.51 -1.81
CA ASP A 128 -7.04 -1.70 -3.01
C ASP A 128 -5.55 -1.67 -3.40
N ALA A 129 -4.65 -1.51 -2.42
CA ALA A 129 -3.20 -1.52 -2.67
C ALA A 129 -2.67 -2.88 -3.16
N ILE A 130 -3.26 -3.99 -2.68
CA ILE A 130 -2.91 -5.34 -3.15
C ILE A 130 -3.41 -5.54 -4.58
N VAL A 131 -4.65 -5.12 -4.87
CA VAL A 131 -5.23 -5.21 -6.21
C VAL A 131 -4.40 -4.38 -7.20
N GLU A 132 -4.05 -3.14 -6.88
CA GLU A 132 -3.21 -2.29 -7.71
C GLU A 132 -1.85 -2.95 -8.03
N PHE A 133 -1.24 -3.61 -7.05
CA PHE A 133 0.01 -4.33 -7.27
C PHE A 133 -0.15 -5.57 -8.16
N LEU A 134 -1.25 -6.32 -7.99
CA LEU A 134 -1.51 -7.53 -8.78
C LEU A 134 -1.93 -7.23 -10.21
N GLU A 135 -2.65 -6.13 -10.43
CA GLU A 135 -3.09 -5.65 -11.74
C GLU A 135 -2.04 -4.82 -12.47
N ALA A 136 -0.94 -4.46 -11.81
CA ALA A 136 0.15 -3.74 -12.45
C ALA A 136 0.75 -4.58 -13.58
N ASP A 137 0.59 -4.13 -14.83
CA ASP A 137 1.23 -4.70 -16.01
C ASP A 137 2.74 -4.44 -15.95
N TYR A 138 3.46 -5.32 -15.26
CA TYR A 138 4.91 -5.38 -15.37
C TYR A 138 5.26 -6.16 -16.64
N LEU A 139 5.89 -5.46 -17.57
CA LEU A 139 6.45 -6.01 -18.77
C LEU A 139 7.68 -6.88 -18.36
N ILE A 140 7.49 -8.17 -18.04
CA ILE A 140 8.60 -9.13 -17.86
C ILE A 140 9.08 -9.58 -19.23
N ALA A 141 10.41 -9.67 -19.39
CA ALA A 141 10.99 -10.42 -20.51
C ALA A 141 10.46 -11.86 -20.48
N HIS A 142 9.56 -12.20 -21.41
CA HIS A 142 9.09 -13.56 -21.58
C HIS A 142 10.29 -14.49 -21.75
N GLN A 143 10.44 -15.44 -20.83
CA GLN A 143 11.40 -16.51 -20.94
C GLN A 143 11.06 -17.32 -22.20
N GLY A 144 11.93 -17.27 -23.21
CA GLY A 144 11.94 -18.31 -24.22
C GLY A 144 12.16 -19.64 -23.52
N ASN A 145 11.31 -20.63 -23.78
CA ASN A 145 11.35 -21.94 -23.11
C ASN A 145 12.54 -22.83 -23.59
N GLN A 146 13.58 -22.22 -24.16
CA GLN A 146 14.74 -22.91 -24.70
C GLN A 146 15.86 -22.91 -23.65
N GLN A 147 16.09 -24.08 -23.06
CA GLN A 147 17.26 -24.31 -22.23
C GLN A 147 18.49 -24.42 -23.13
N ILE A 148 19.47 -23.53 -22.93
CA ILE A 148 20.76 -23.60 -23.61
C ILE A 148 21.70 -24.50 -22.77
N PRO A 149 22.17 -25.65 -23.29
CA PRO A 149 23.09 -26.51 -22.55
C PRO A 149 24.44 -25.83 -22.33
N VAL A 150 24.92 -25.84 -21.08
CA VAL A 150 26.08 -25.09 -20.55
C VAL A 150 27.41 -25.35 -21.30
N GLN A 151 27.50 -26.41 -22.10
CA GLN A 151 28.73 -26.83 -22.79
C GLN A 151 28.90 -26.27 -24.21
N HIS A 152 28.02 -25.37 -24.67
CA HIS A 152 28.05 -24.88 -26.04
C HIS A 152 28.53 -23.43 -26.09
N ALA A 153 29.33 -23.11 -27.11
CA ALA A 153 29.67 -21.72 -27.37
C ALA A 153 28.43 -21.00 -27.95
N VAL A 154 28.12 -19.84 -27.39
CA VAL A 154 26.95 -19.04 -27.76
C VAL A 154 27.40 -17.86 -28.62
N GLU A 155 26.72 -17.69 -29.74
CA GLU A 155 26.80 -16.52 -30.60
C GLU A 155 25.61 -15.59 -30.32
N ILE A 156 25.87 -14.30 -30.21
CA ILE A 156 24.82 -13.31 -29.92
C ILE A 156 24.75 -12.32 -31.07
N GLN A 157 23.59 -12.21 -31.70
CA GLN A 157 23.34 -11.26 -32.77
C GLN A 157 22.13 -10.39 -32.45
N ALA A 158 22.28 -9.09 -32.65
CA ALA A 158 21.25 -8.10 -32.46
C ALA A 158 21.16 -7.19 -33.68
N GLU A 159 19.94 -6.95 -34.16
CA GLU A 159 19.66 -6.02 -35.26
C GLU A 159 18.59 -5.03 -34.81
N ASN A 160 18.94 -3.73 -34.83
CA ASN A 160 18.04 -2.64 -34.42
C ASN A 160 17.40 -2.83 -33.03
N LEU A 161 18.14 -3.44 -32.10
CA LEU A 161 17.71 -3.74 -30.75
C LEU A 161 17.56 -2.45 -29.94
N VAL A 162 16.37 -2.22 -29.38
CA VAL A 162 16.12 -1.11 -28.45
C VAL A 162 15.78 -1.68 -27.09
N VAL A 163 16.54 -1.31 -26.06
CA VAL A 163 16.25 -1.73 -24.68
C VAL A 163 15.11 -0.87 -24.12
N LEU A 164 14.13 -1.51 -23.50
CA LEU A 164 12.98 -0.86 -22.87
C LEU A 164 13.10 -0.91 -21.34
N SER A 165 12.63 0.13 -20.67
CA SER A 165 12.39 0.11 -19.23
C SER A 165 11.22 -0.83 -18.91
N PRO A 166 11.03 -1.23 -17.63
CA PRO A 166 9.83 -1.97 -17.21
C PRO A 166 8.51 -1.26 -17.54
N GLN A 167 8.55 0.06 -17.76
CA GLN A 167 7.40 0.89 -18.17
C GLN A 167 7.32 1.09 -19.70
N GLY A 168 8.14 0.39 -20.49
CA GLY A 168 8.11 0.44 -21.95
C GLY A 168 8.84 1.63 -22.60
N GLN A 169 9.58 2.45 -21.84
CA GLN A 169 10.33 3.58 -22.40
C GLN A 169 11.68 3.16 -22.99
N PRO A 170 12.11 3.69 -24.14
CA PRO A 170 13.40 3.35 -24.73
C PRO A 170 14.58 3.90 -23.92
N LEU A 171 15.42 2.99 -23.42
CA LEU A 171 16.65 3.30 -22.67
C LEU A 171 17.89 3.44 -23.58
N THR A 172 17.81 2.91 -24.80
CA THR A 172 18.89 3.00 -25.79
C THR A 172 18.34 3.45 -27.13
N LYS A 173 19.24 3.91 -28.01
CA LYS A 173 18.96 3.95 -29.45
C LYS A 173 18.95 2.52 -30.02
N ALA A 174 18.58 2.37 -31.29
CA ALA A 174 18.66 1.08 -31.99
C ALA A 174 20.13 0.62 -32.07
N LEU A 175 20.41 -0.55 -31.52
CA LEU A 175 21.74 -1.15 -31.43
C LEU A 175 21.81 -2.37 -32.37
N SER A 176 22.86 -2.42 -33.19
CA SER A 176 23.17 -3.58 -34.02
C SER A 176 24.57 -4.03 -33.71
N PHE A 177 24.72 -5.28 -33.28
CA PHE A 177 26.01 -5.85 -32.91
C PHE A 177 26.02 -7.37 -33.07
N HIS A 178 27.23 -7.91 -33.15
CA HIS A 178 27.51 -9.32 -33.29
C HIS A 178 28.63 -9.70 -32.32
N ILE A 179 28.39 -10.72 -31.50
CA ILE A 179 29.36 -11.29 -30.56
C ILE A 179 29.61 -12.73 -31.00
N PRO A 180 30.78 -13.00 -31.61
CA PRO A 180 31.15 -14.34 -32.04
C PRO A 180 31.28 -15.30 -30.86
N GLN A 181 31.16 -16.59 -31.17
CA GLN A 181 31.43 -17.66 -30.23
C GLN A 181 32.87 -17.58 -29.70
N ALA A 182 33.03 -17.92 -28.42
CA ALA A 182 34.32 -17.96 -27.73
C ALA A 182 35.14 -16.66 -27.86
N SER A 183 34.46 -15.50 -27.95
CA SER A 183 35.11 -14.19 -28.04
C SER A 183 35.07 -13.43 -26.70
N HIS A 184 36.05 -12.55 -26.49
CA HIS A 184 36.06 -11.59 -25.39
C HIS A 184 35.74 -10.20 -25.95
N VAL A 185 34.60 -9.64 -25.55
CA VAL A 185 34.13 -8.32 -26.01
C VAL A 185 34.12 -7.34 -24.84
N ALA A 186 34.69 -6.15 -25.05
CA ALA A 186 34.63 -5.06 -24.09
C ALA A 186 33.53 -4.06 -24.48
N LEU A 187 32.60 -3.79 -23.56
CA LEU A 187 31.54 -2.79 -23.75
C LEU A 187 31.99 -1.43 -23.18
N VAL A 188 32.25 -0.47 -24.06
CA VAL A 188 32.77 0.86 -23.72
C VAL A 188 31.83 1.98 -24.20
N GLY A 189 31.83 3.11 -23.50
CA GLY A 189 31.02 4.29 -23.85
C GLY A 189 30.87 5.27 -22.69
N GLN A 190 30.36 6.48 -22.96
CA GLN A 190 30.13 7.51 -21.95
C GLN A 190 29.07 7.10 -20.91
N SER A 191 29.06 7.76 -19.75
CA SER A 191 28.01 7.55 -18.74
C SER A 191 26.62 7.82 -19.36
N GLY A 192 25.63 7.00 -19.04
CA GLY A 192 24.29 7.10 -19.64
C GLY A 192 24.13 6.51 -21.05
N ALA A 193 25.19 5.99 -21.68
CA ALA A 193 25.10 5.37 -23.01
C ALA A 193 24.29 4.04 -23.08
N GLY A 194 23.74 3.58 -21.95
CA GLY A 194 22.91 2.36 -21.91
C GLY A 194 23.65 1.04 -21.69
N LYS A 195 24.92 1.08 -21.27
CA LYS A 195 25.75 -0.12 -21.04
C LYS A 195 25.12 -1.10 -20.05
N THR A 196 24.72 -0.60 -18.88
CA THR A 196 24.04 -1.40 -17.85
C THR A 196 22.72 -1.96 -18.35
N SER A 197 21.97 -1.17 -19.12
CA SER A 197 20.70 -1.60 -19.72
C SER A 197 20.92 -2.77 -20.70
N LEU A 198 21.97 -2.72 -21.53
CA LEU A 198 22.31 -3.81 -22.44
C LEU A 198 22.73 -5.09 -21.71
N VAL A 199 23.53 -4.97 -20.65
CA VAL A 199 23.89 -6.12 -19.80
C VAL A 199 22.63 -6.74 -19.16
N ASN A 200 21.71 -5.91 -18.66
CA ASN A 200 20.45 -6.38 -18.08
C ASN A 200 19.56 -7.09 -19.11
N VAL A 201 19.58 -6.68 -20.38
CA VAL A 201 18.91 -7.41 -21.46
C VAL A 201 19.53 -8.77 -21.69
N LEU A 202 20.86 -8.87 -21.75
CA LEU A 202 21.56 -10.15 -21.94
C LEU A 202 21.31 -11.13 -20.79
N LEU A 203 21.08 -10.61 -19.57
CA LEU A 203 20.68 -11.38 -18.39
C LEU A 203 19.17 -11.71 -18.35
N GLY A 204 18.37 -11.16 -19.28
CA GLY A 204 16.92 -11.36 -19.33
C GLY A 204 16.10 -10.51 -18.36
N PHE A 205 16.66 -9.45 -17.79
CA PHE A 205 15.95 -8.57 -16.86
C PHE A 205 15.13 -7.46 -17.54
N TYR A 206 15.52 -7.04 -18.74
CA TYR A 206 14.83 -5.98 -19.50
C TYR A 206 14.28 -6.48 -20.83
N LEU A 207 13.19 -5.87 -21.24
CA LEU A 207 12.58 -6.12 -22.54
C LEU A 207 13.27 -5.35 -23.65
N THR A 208 13.01 -5.82 -24.86
CA THR A 208 13.59 -5.26 -26.07
C THR A 208 12.52 -5.07 -27.13
N LYS A 209 12.69 -4.02 -27.93
CA LYS A 209 12.02 -3.85 -29.22
C LYS A 209 12.98 -4.41 -30.26
N ALA A 210 12.54 -5.42 -31.01
CA ALA A 210 13.32 -6.34 -31.85
C ALA A 210 13.94 -7.53 -31.10
N ALA A 211 14.00 -8.67 -31.78
CA ALA A 211 14.46 -9.92 -31.20
C ALA A 211 15.99 -9.97 -31.09
N LEU A 212 16.49 -10.42 -29.95
CA LEU A 212 17.86 -10.87 -29.79
C LEU A 212 17.96 -12.30 -30.33
N LYS A 213 18.83 -12.55 -31.31
CA LYS A 213 19.09 -13.90 -31.81
C LYS A 213 20.24 -14.52 -31.04
N LEU A 214 20.00 -15.67 -30.43
CA LEU A 214 20.99 -16.49 -29.76
C LEU A 214 21.18 -17.76 -30.58
N THR A 215 22.38 -17.97 -31.12
CA THR A 215 22.72 -19.19 -31.87
C THR A 215 23.68 -20.02 -31.02
N VAL A 216 23.32 -21.28 -30.82
CA VAL A 216 24.12 -22.24 -30.05
C VAL A 216 24.79 -23.18 -31.05
N ALA A 217 26.13 -23.22 -31.08
CA ALA A 217 26.84 -24.23 -31.88
C ALA A 217 27.35 -25.37 -31.01
N SER A 218 27.18 -26.59 -31.52
CA SER A 218 27.83 -27.78 -30.98
C SER A 218 29.35 -27.63 -31.14
N LEU A 219 30.08 -27.69 -30.04
CA LEU A 219 31.52 -27.84 -30.05
C LEU A 219 31.85 -29.23 -30.61
N THR A 220 31.89 -29.36 -31.94
CA THR A 220 32.50 -30.51 -32.59
C THR A 220 34.00 -30.42 -32.30
N LYS A 221 34.50 -31.32 -31.45
CA LYS A 221 35.93 -31.51 -31.18
C LYS A 221 36.68 -31.62 -32.52
N ALA A 222 37.51 -30.63 -32.83
CA ALA A 222 38.56 -30.79 -33.82
C ALA A 222 39.69 -31.60 -33.18
N THR A 223 39.85 -32.83 -33.65
CA THR A 223 41.10 -33.63 -33.52
C THR A 223 42.21 -33.02 -34.36
#